data_AF-A0A2V7ERN9-F1
#
_entry.id   AF-A0A2V7ERN9-F1
#
_cell.length_a   1.000
_cell.length_b   1.000
_cell.length_c   1.000
_cell.angle_alpha   90.00
_cell.angle_beta   90.00
_cell.angle_gamma   90.00
#
_symmetry.space_group_name_H-M   'P 1'
#
loop_
_entity.id
_entity.type
_entity.pdbx_description
1 polymer ?
#
loop_
_entity_poly.entity_id
_entity_poly.type
_entity_poly.pdbx_seq_one_letter_code
_entity_poly.pdbx_strand_id
1 'polypeptide(L)'
;MVAGFAAGYVPWLIVTRQEAFLYYLLPAVPFLYLALARVVAGISARNIRAITIGALVVASIGMFSFFRPVLVGSPLPYREWERRMFFMDCGPAVSDAHKAPVMRPMPPPAGWCWV
;
A
#
# COMPACT_ATOMS: atom_id res chain seq x y z
N MET A 1 11.77 -10.73 17.00
CA MET A 1 11.43 -10.24 15.64
C MET A 1 9.98 -9.83 15.54
N VAL A 2 9.00 -10.73 15.76
CA VAL A 2 7.57 -10.37 15.87
C VAL A 2 7.33 -9.35 16.99
N ALA A 3 8.08 -9.41 18.09
CA ALA A 3 8.01 -8.44 19.18
C ALA A 3 8.43 -7.00 18.76
N GLY A 4 9.33 -6.82 17.78
CA GLY A 4 9.71 -5.48 17.30
C GLY A 4 8.65 -4.89 16.36
N PHE A 5 8.08 -5.73 15.49
CA PHE A 5 6.93 -5.35 14.67
C PHE A 5 5.69 -5.06 15.54
N ALA A 6 5.42 -5.92 16.52
CA ALA A 6 4.30 -5.76 17.45
C ALA A 6 4.50 -4.54 18.37
N ALA A 7 5.69 -4.30 18.93
CA ALA A 7 5.94 -3.13 19.76
C ALA A 7 5.82 -1.81 18.99
N GLY A 8 6.11 -1.81 17.67
CA GLY A 8 5.92 -0.63 16.82
C GLY A 8 4.47 -0.43 16.36
N TYR A 9 3.74 -1.51 16.08
CA TYR A 9 2.42 -1.46 15.43
C TYR A 9 1.24 -1.63 16.40
N VAL A 10 1.37 -2.46 17.44
CA VAL A 10 0.28 -2.77 18.40
C VAL A 10 -0.12 -1.56 19.23
N PRO A 11 0.79 -0.70 19.74
CA PRO A 11 0.37 0.52 20.43
C PRO A 11 -0.46 1.44 19.54
N TRP A 12 -0.14 1.50 18.24
CA TRP A 12 -0.89 2.29 17.25
C TRP A 12 -2.27 1.71 16.96
N LEU A 13 -2.43 0.38 16.94
CA LEU A 13 -3.74 -0.28 16.81
C LEU A 13 -4.64 -0.01 18.02
N ILE A 14 -4.09 0.04 19.23
CA ILE A 14 -4.85 0.29 20.46
C ILE A 14 -5.15 1.79 20.62
N VAL A 15 -4.28 2.67 20.12
CA VAL A 15 -4.41 4.14 20.16
C VAL A 15 -4.66 4.67 18.75
N THR A 16 -5.63 4.07 18.03
CA THR A 16 -5.98 4.55 16.69
C THR A 16 -6.82 5.83 16.82
N ARG A 17 -6.15 7.00 16.83
CA ARG A 17 -6.82 8.30 16.58
C ARG A 17 -7.18 8.35 15.10
N GLN A 18 -8.31 8.99 14.74
CA GLN A 18 -8.86 9.06 13.37
C GLN A 18 -7.93 9.68 12.29
N GLU A 19 -6.72 10.11 12.63
CA GLU A 19 -5.76 10.85 11.79
C GLU A 19 -4.42 10.08 11.62
N ALA A 20 -4.46 8.76 11.48
CA ALA A 20 -3.25 7.96 11.27
C ALA A 20 -2.78 8.07 9.81
N PHE A 21 -1.68 8.79 9.58
CA PHE A 21 -1.06 8.89 8.26
C PHE A 21 -0.20 7.65 7.93
N LEU A 22 -0.11 7.31 6.63
CA LEU A 22 0.67 6.16 6.15
C LEU A 22 2.15 6.21 6.57
N TYR A 23 2.70 7.41 6.81
CA TYR A 23 4.11 7.53 7.15
C TYR A 23 4.49 6.88 8.49
N TYR A 24 3.53 6.70 9.40
CA TYR A 24 3.77 6.02 10.68
C TYR A 24 4.10 4.53 10.52
N LEU A 25 3.78 3.92 9.38
CA LEU A 25 4.14 2.53 9.08
C LEU A 25 5.58 2.37 8.58
N LEU A 26 6.27 3.44 8.14
CA LEU A 26 7.63 3.32 7.58
C LEU A 26 8.62 2.58 8.51
N PRO A 27 8.66 2.84 9.83
CA PRO A 27 9.56 2.13 10.75
C PRO A 27 9.28 0.63 10.85
N ALA A 28 8.07 0.17 10.53
CA ALA A 28 7.69 -1.25 10.58
C ALA A 28 8.14 -2.02 9.32
N VAL A 29 8.38 -1.33 8.20
CA VAL A 29 8.78 -1.92 6.90
C VAL A 29 10.03 -2.81 6.97
N PRO A 30 11.16 -2.41 7.59
CA PRO A 30 12.35 -3.27 7.63
C PRO A 30 12.09 -4.58 8.39
N PHE A 31 11.28 -4.55 9.45
CA PHE A 31 10.92 -5.74 10.20
C PHE A 31 10.02 -6.69 9.40
N LEU A 32 9.10 -6.14 8.58
CA LEU A 32 8.30 -6.91 7.63
C LEU A 32 9.18 -7.61 6.59
N TYR A 33 10.18 -6.93 6.05
CA TYR A 33 11.11 -7.53 5.07
C TYR A 33 11.93 -8.67 5.69
N LEU A 34 12.41 -8.51 6.92
CA LEU A 34 13.09 -9.58 7.65
C LEU A 34 12.18 -10.78 7.93
N ALA A 35 10.91 -10.54 8.28
CA ALA A 35 9.93 -11.60 8.47
C ALA A 35 9.69 -12.37 7.16
N LEU A 36 9.52 -11.67 6.03
CA LEU A 36 9.42 -12.29 4.70
C LEU A 36 10.68 -13.09 4.35
N ALA A 37 11.87 -12.54 4.60
CA ALA A 37 13.13 -13.25 4.37
C ALA A 37 13.20 -14.57 5.17
N ARG A 38 12.70 -14.58 6.41
CA ARG A 38 12.64 -15.79 7.24
C ARG A 38 11.66 -16.84 6.72
N VAL A 39 10.53 -16.41 6.16
CA VAL A 39 9.56 -17.30 5.49
C VAL A 39 10.20 -17.94 4.26
N VAL A 40 10.84 -17.12 3.42
CA VAL A 40 11.54 -17.59 2.21
C VAL A 40 12.71 -18.52 2.55
N ALA A 41 13.46 -18.22 3.63
CA ALA A 41 14.54 -19.08 4.11
C ALA A 41 14.05 -20.46 4.60
N GLY A 42 12.78 -20.56 5.03
CA GLY A 42 12.15 -21.82 5.43
C GLY A 42 11.79 -22.75 4.26
N ILE A 43 11.89 -22.28 3.02
CA ILE A 43 11.60 -23.10 1.83
C ILE A 43 12.74 -24.11 1.64
N SER A 44 12.43 -25.40 1.81
CA SER A 44 13.38 -26.52 1.69
C SER A 44 13.85 -26.73 0.24
N ALA A 45 12.94 -26.58 -0.73
CA ALA A 45 13.25 -26.73 -2.14
C ALA A 45 14.08 -25.54 -2.66
N ARG A 46 15.37 -25.78 -2.93
CA ARG A 46 16.32 -24.75 -3.40
C ARG A 46 15.85 -24.03 -4.66
N ASN A 47 15.27 -24.75 -5.62
CA ASN A 47 14.77 -24.17 -6.87
C ASN A 47 13.58 -23.24 -6.62
N ILE A 48 12.62 -23.67 -5.80
CA ILE A 48 11.46 -22.86 -5.43
C ILE A 48 11.92 -21.61 -4.68
N ARG A 49 12.87 -21.75 -3.75
CA ARG A 49 13.44 -20.62 -3.02
C ARG A 49 14.14 -19.60 -3.93
N ALA A 50 14.91 -20.06 -4.92
CA ALA A 50 15.56 -19.16 -5.87
C ALA A 50 14.54 -18.42 -6.74
N ILE A 51 13.50 -19.13 -7.21
CA ILE A 51 12.42 -18.55 -8.02
C ILE A 51 11.63 -17.52 -7.21
N THR A 52 11.29 -17.81 -5.94
CA THR A 52 10.54 -16.86 -5.10
C THR A 52 11.36 -15.60 -4.80
N ILE A 53 12.66 -15.73 -4.51
CA ILE A 53 13.55 -14.57 -4.33
C ILE A 53 13.61 -13.76 -5.63
N GLY A 54 13.84 -14.41 -6.76
CA GLY A 54 13.92 -13.75 -8.07
C GLY A 54 12.62 -13.01 -8.41
N ALA A 55 11.48 -13.65 -8.21
CA ALA A 55 10.16 -13.06 -8.44
C ALA A 55 9.91 -11.85 -7.54
N LEU A 56 10.28 -11.92 -6.24
CA LEU A 56 10.14 -10.79 -5.32
C LEU A 56 11.00 -9.60 -5.76
N VAL A 57 12.24 -9.84 -6.19
CA VAL A 57 13.15 -8.77 -6.65
C VAL A 57 12.62 -8.14 -7.93
N VAL A 58 12.23 -8.96 -8.92
CA VAL A 58 11.69 -8.46 -10.20
C VAL A 58 10.39 -7.68 -9.99
N ALA A 59 9.47 -8.20 -9.16
CA ALA A 59 8.24 -7.50 -8.81
C ALA A 59 8.50 -6.17 -8.11
N SER A 60 9.46 -6.13 -7.17
CA SER A 60 9.84 -4.88 -6.49
C SER A 60 10.39 -3.84 -7.46
N ILE A 61 11.32 -4.22 -8.34
CA ILE A 61 11.89 -3.34 -9.35
C ILE A 61 10.82 -2.85 -10.32
N GLY A 62 9.92 -3.74 -10.76
CA GLY A 62 8.80 -3.41 -11.64
C GLY A 62 7.86 -2.39 -11.00
N MET A 63 7.51 -2.59 -9.74
CA MET A 63 6.65 -1.67 -8.98
C MET A 63 7.30 -0.29 -8.82
N PHE A 64 8.57 -0.24 -8.41
CA PHE A 64 9.31 1.03 -8.31
C PHE A 64 9.43 1.75 -9.65
N SER A 65 9.61 1.01 -10.75
CA SER A 65 9.68 1.59 -12.09
C SER A 65 8.34 2.17 -12.53
N PHE A 66 7.24 1.48 -12.24
CA PHE A 66 5.87 1.92 -12.56
C PHE A 66 5.45 3.18 -11.78
N PHE A 67 5.83 3.25 -10.49
CA PHE A 67 5.52 4.37 -9.58
C PHE A 67 6.59 5.47 -9.56
N ARG A 68 7.70 5.32 -10.29
CA ARG A 68 8.75 6.33 -10.41
C ARG A 68 8.27 7.76 -10.70
N PRO A 69 7.32 8.01 -11.65
CA PRO A 69 6.91 9.38 -11.93
C PRO A 69 6.18 10.04 -10.76
N VAL A 70 5.48 9.23 -9.95
CA VAL A 70 4.81 9.69 -8.72
C VAL A 70 5.84 10.04 -7.65
N LEU A 71 6.90 9.22 -7.52
CA LEU A 71 7.98 9.43 -6.54
C LEU A 71 8.84 10.66 -6.85
N VAL A 72 9.05 10.96 -8.13
CA VAL A 72 9.90 12.09 -8.58
C VAL A 72 9.09 13.38 -8.79
N GLY A 73 7.76 13.32 -8.74
CA GLY A 73 6.90 14.47 -8.99
C GLY A 73 6.97 14.97 -10.44
N SER A 74 7.23 14.08 -11.40
CA SER A 74 7.25 14.45 -12.83
C SER A 74 5.84 14.71 -13.34
N PRO A 75 5.64 15.64 -14.30
CA PRO A 75 4.32 15.90 -14.88
C PRO A 75 3.77 14.64 -15.54
N LEU A 76 2.54 14.24 -15.16
CA LEU A 76 1.90 13.02 -15.60
C LEU A 76 0.58 13.33 -16.31
N PRO A 77 0.34 12.83 -17.54
CA PRO A 77 -0.94 13.01 -18.20
C PRO A 77 -2.03 12.23 -17.46
N TYR A 78 -3.26 12.76 -17.47
CA TYR A 78 -4.38 12.24 -16.66
C TYR A 78 -4.64 10.74 -16.85
N ARG A 79 -4.58 10.23 -18.09
CA ARG A 79 -4.80 8.79 -18.38
C ARG A 79 -3.75 7.88 -17.78
N GLU A 80 -2.50 8.34 -17.67
CA GLU A 80 -1.43 7.56 -17.03
C GLU A 80 -1.57 7.57 -15.51
N TRP A 81 -2.04 8.68 -14.96
CA TRP A 81 -2.34 8.79 -13.54
C TRP A 81 -3.50 7.88 -13.13
N GLU A 82 -4.58 7.85 -13.91
CA GLU A 82 -5.73 6.97 -13.69
C GLU A 82 -5.34 5.48 -13.65
N ARG A 83 -4.47 5.04 -14.57
CA ARG A 83 -3.95 3.65 -14.60
C ARG A 83 -3.20 3.22 -13.33
N ARG A 84 -2.78 4.16 -12.48
CA ARG A 84 -2.03 3.90 -11.24
C ARG A 84 -2.93 3.78 -10.02
N MET A 85 -4.23 4.01 -10.17
CA MET A 85 -5.18 3.90 -9.09
C MET A 85 -5.92 2.58 -9.14
N PHE A 86 -5.57 1.68 -8.23
CA PHE A 86 -6.13 0.33 -8.19
C PHE A 86 -7.36 0.20 -7.28
N PHE A 87 -7.56 1.15 -6.36
CA PHE A 87 -8.68 1.15 -5.41
C PHE A 87 -9.73 2.17 -5.83
N MET A 88 -10.76 1.69 -6.52
CA MET A 88 -11.87 2.50 -7.05
C MET A 88 -13.22 2.11 -6.44
N ASP A 89 -13.20 1.37 -5.32
CA ASP A 89 -14.41 0.86 -4.70
C ASP A 89 -15.30 2.00 -4.19
N CYS A 90 -16.48 2.11 -4.80
CA CYS A 90 -17.57 2.99 -4.42
C CYS A 90 -18.32 2.44 -3.19
N GLY A 91 -17.60 2.20 -2.10
CA GLY A 91 -18.21 1.84 -0.81
C GLY A 91 -18.32 3.08 0.08
N PRO A 92 -19.40 3.26 0.88
CA PRO A 92 -19.37 4.24 1.95
C PRO A 92 -18.16 3.94 2.84
N ALA A 93 -17.30 4.94 3.08
CA ALA A 93 -16.20 4.78 4.00
C ALA A 93 -16.77 4.33 5.35
N VAL A 94 -16.24 3.23 5.90
CA VAL A 94 -16.78 2.58 7.11
C VAL A 94 -16.74 3.49 8.37
N SER A 95 -16.19 4.70 8.25
CA SER A 95 -16.04 5.70 9.31
C SER A 95 -16.88 6.98 9.14
N ASP A 96 -17.60 7.19 8.03
CA ASP A 96 -18.26 8.48 7.73
C ASP A 96 -19.75 8.53 8.13
N ALA A 97 -20.11 8.00 9.29
CA ALA A 97 -21.44 8.23 9.84
C ALA A 97 -21.69 9.72 10.22
N HIS A 98 -20.66 10.56 10.23
CA HIS A 98 -20.72 11.94 10.75
C HIS A 98 -20.34 13.06 9.75
N LYS A 99 -19.95 12.73 8.50
CA LYS A 99 -19.64 13.75 7.48
C LYS A 99 -20.47 13.47 6.24
N ALA A 100 -21.30 14.43 5.85
CA ALA A 100 -22.06 14.34 4.61
C ALA A 100 -21.08 14.29 3.41
N PRO A 101 -21.35 13.45 2.39
CA PRO A 101 -20.58 13.42 1.16
C PRO A 101 -20.43 14.82 0.55
N VAL A 102 -19.20 15.22 0.19
CA VAL A 102 -18.95 16.48 -0.52
C VAL A 102 -19.18 16.23 -2.02
N MET A 103 -20.45 16.27 -2.42
CA MET A 103 -20.84 16.10 -3.81
C MET A 103 -20.18 17.17 -4.69
N ARG A 104 -19.32 16.75 -5.62
CA ARG A 104 -18.76 17.64 -6.65
C ARG A 104 -19.83 17.93 -7.73
N PRO A 105 -19.89 19.16 -8.28
CA PRO A 105 -20.94 19.58 -9.23
C PRO A 105 -20.82 19.03 -10.67
N MET A 106 -19.84 18.17 -10.95
CA MET A 106 -19.68 17.48 -12.25
C MET A 106 -20.20 16.03 -12.11
N PRO A 107 -20.56 15.30 -13.18
CA PRO A 107 -20.78 13.84 -13.15
C PRO A 107 -19.48 13.04 -13.35
N PRO A 108 -19.30 11.88 -12.68
CA PRO A 108 -18.05 11.13 -12.73
C PRO A 108 -17.79 10.46 -14.06
N PRO A 109 -16.52 10.43 -14.51
CA PRO A 109 -16.14 9.53 -15.59
C PRO A 109 -16.46 8.09 -15.17
N ALA A 110 -16.84 7.25 -16.12
CA ALA A 110 -17.25 5.88 -15.86
C ALA A 110 -16.19 5.13 -15.04
N GLY A 111 -16.55 4.68 -13.84
CA GLY A 111 -15.66 3.96 -12.91
C GLY A 111 -15.12 4.76 -11.72
N TRP A 112 -15.49 6.04 -11.59
CA TRP A 112 -15.09 6.88 -10.45
C TRP A 112 -16.25 7.18 -9.51
N CYS A 113 -15.99 7.14 -8.20
CA CYS A 113 -16.90 7.65 -7.18
C CYS A 113 -16.18 8.69 -6.33
N TRP A 114 -16.49 9.96 -6.56
CA TRP A 114 -16.29 10.94 -5.51
C TRP A 114 -17.48 10.87 -4.55
N VAL A 115 -17.18 10.83 -3.25
CA VAL A 115 -18.09 11.11 -2.15
C VAL A 115 -18.20 12.62 -2.01
#